data_AF-A0A1G5HQL0-F1
#
_entry.id   AF-A0A1G5HQL0-F1
#
_cell.length_a   1.000
_cell.length_b   1.000
_cell.length_c   1.000
_cell.angle_alpha   90.00
_cell.angle_beta   90.00
_cell.angle_gamma   90.00
#
_symmetry.space_group_name_H-M   'P 1'
#
loop_
_entity.id
_entity.type
_entity.pdbx_description
1 polymer ?
#
loop_
_entity_poly.entity_id
_entity_poly.type
_entity_poly.pdbx_seq_one_letter_code
_entity_poly.pdbx_strand_id
1 'polypeptide(L)'
;MSNFLTDDTKAILLLCGVFGKNCSEKPLTQKEYTALVHWLMTMKMRPCNLLQSENVAEAAKGSKIALNRLETFLARGVQLGFSVEEWQRKGTWVMSRSDGDYPARYKKHLKDNVGVTCVNGPPDGHSGC
;
A
#
# COMPACT_ATOMS: atom_id res chain seq x y z
N MET A 1 6.70 5.48 18.71
CA MET A 1 7.05 5.01 17.34
C MET A 1 5.83 5.20 16.47
N SER A 2 5.83 6.28 15.71
CA SER A 2 4.68 6.84 15.02
C SER A 2 4.34 6.01 13.77
N ASN A 3 3.60 4.91 13.96
CA ASN A 3 3.08 4.09 12.87
C ASN A 3 1.86 4.78 12.23
N PHE A 4 2.10 5.84 11.47
CA PHE A 4 1.06 6.56 10.73
C PHE A 4 0.55 5.80 9.49
N LEU A 5 1.17 4.66 9.15
CA LEU A 5 0.71 3.78 8.07
C LEU A 5 0.05 2.54 8.66
N THR A 6 -1.24 2.40 8.39
CA THR A 6 -1.97 1.15 8.61
C THR A 6 -1.37 0.03 7.77
N ASP A 7 -1.37 -1.20 8.29
CA ASP A 7 -0.80 -2.37 7.59
C ASP A 7 -1.53 -2.65 6.27
N ASP A 8 -2.80 -2.27 6.17
CA ASP A 8 -3.55 -2.29 4.91
C ASP A 8 -2.93 -1.38 3.85
N THR A 9 -2.55 -0.17 4.24
CA THR A 9 -1.90 0.81 3.36
C THR A 9 -0.53 0.31 2.93
N LYS A 10 0.25 -0.27 3.85
CA LYS A 10 1.55 -0.88 3.53
C LYS A 10 1.41 -2.00 2.51
N ALA A 11 0.43 -2.88 2.68
CA ALA A 11 0.18 -3.97 1.73
C ALA A 11 -0.22 -3.45 0.35
N ILE A 12 -1.14 -2.50 0.27
CA ILE A 12 -1.56 -1.90 -1.01
C ILE A 12 -0.37 -1.20 -1.70
N LEU A 13 0.43 -0.47 -0.93
CA LEU A 13 1.66 0.15 -1.42
C LEU A 13 2.65 -0.89 -1.93
N LEU A 14 2.88 -2.00 -1.25
CA LEU A 14 3.80 -3.04 -1.74
C LEU A 14 3.33 -3.70 -3.03
N LEU A 15 2.02 -3.84 -3.20
CA LEU A 15 1.42 -4.46 -4.38
C LEU A 15 1.42 -3.53 -5.60
N CYS A 16 1.06 -2.26 -5.40
CA CYS A 16 0.86 -1.30 -6.50
C CYS A 16 2.00 -0.29 -6.65
N GLY A 17 2.77 -0.09 -5.59
CA GLY A 17 3.75 0.98 -5.49
C GLY A 17 5.10 0.59 -6.08
N VAL A 18 5.69 1.58 -6.74
CA VAL A 18 6.98 1.47 -7.39
C VAL A 18 7.94 2.29 -6.54
N PHE A 19 8.75 1.62 -5.71
CA PHE A 19 9.69 2.26 -4.79
C PHE A 19 11.13 2.03 -5.25
N GLY A 20 11.94 3.10 -5.23
CA GLY A 20 13.37 3.06 -5.56
C GLY A 20 13.70 3.19 -7.05
N LYS A 21 14.97 3.54 -7.33
CA LYS A 21 15.50 3.75 -8.70
C LYS A 21 15.76 2.46 -9.49
N ASN A 22 15.77 1.29 -8.83
CA ASN A 22 16.06 -0.01 -9.47
C ASN A 22 14.80 -0.85 -9.66
N CYS A 23 13.82 -0.30 -10.37
CA CYS A 23 12.60 -1.01 -10.73
C CYS A 23 12.84 -1.96 -11.90
N SER A 24 13.65 -2.99 -11.67
CA SER A 24 13.87 -4.07 -12.65
C SER A 24 12.66 -5.02 -12.73
N GLU A 25 11.77 -4.99 -11.72
CA GLU A 25 10.54 -5.77 -11.72
C GLU A 25 9.36 -4.98 -12.25
N LYS A 26 8.73 -5.50 -13.30
CA LYS A 26 7.52 -4.94 -13.90
C LYS A 26 6.42 -4.85 -12.82
N PRO A 27 5.79 -3.67 -12.62
CA PRO A 27 4.65 -3.55 -11.73
C PRO A 27 3.57 -4.57 -12.13
N LEU A 28 2.79 -5.02 -11.15
CA LEU A 28 1.66 -5.91 -11.41
C LEU A 28 0.79 -5.30 -12.51
N THR A 29 0.48 -6.10 -13.52
CA THR A 29 -0.44 -5.66 -14.57
C THR A 29 -1.82 -5.47 -13.95
N GLN A 30 -2.62 -4.56 -14.53
CA GLN A 30 -3.99 -4.30 -14.07
C GLN A 30 -4.80 -5.60 -13.89
N LYS A 31 -4.61 -6.59 -14.77
CA LYS A 31 -5.27 -7.89 -14.69
C LYS A 31 -4.86 -8.70 -13.47
N GLU A 32 -3.56 -8.75 -13.17
CA GLU A 32 -3.02 -9.47 -12.02
C GLU A 32 -3.51 -8.85 -10.71
N TYR A 33 -3.48 -7.52 -10.64
CA TYR A 33 -4.01 -6.78 -9.49
C TYR A 33 -5.51 -7.04 -9.30
N THR A 34 -6.32 -6.94 -10.35
CA THR A 34 -7.77 -7.23 -10.25
C THR A 34 -8.04 -8.68 -9.83
N ALA A 35 -7.28 -9.65 -10.34
CA ALA A 35 -7.42 -11.05 -9.93
C ALA A 35 -7.08 -11.26 -8.44
N LEU A 36 -6.02 -10.61 -7.96
CA LEU A 36 -5.65 -10.62 -6.54
C LEU A 36 -6.73 -9.97 -5.66
N VAL A 37 -7.26 -8.81 -6.05
CA VAL A 37 -8.34 -8.14 -5.32
C VAL A 37 -9.61 -9.00 -5.29
N HIS A 38 -9.98 -9.63 -6.41
CA HIS A 38 -11.11 -10.56 -6.43
C HIS A 38 -10.90 -11.75 -5.50
N TRP A 39 -9.69 -12.32 -5.46
CA TRP A 39 -9.37 -13.40 -4.54
C TRP A 39 -9.47 -12.94 -3.07
N LEU A 40 -8.90 -11.78 -2.74
CA LEU A 40 -9.02 -11.18 -1.40
C LEU A 40 -10.47 -10.99 -0.98
N MET A 41 -11.31 -10.47 -1.89
CA MET A 41 -12.74 -10.28 -1.65
C MET A 41 -13.46 -11.62 -1.45
N THR A 42 -13.11 -12.63 -2.25
CA THR A 42 -13.69 -13.98 -2.14
C THR A 42 -13.36 -14.61 -0.79
N MET A 43 -12.13 -14.42 -0.31
CA MET A 43 -11.68 -14.91 1.00
C MET A 43 -12.10 -14.00 2.16
N LYS A 44 -12.79 -12.88 1.89
CA LYS A 44 -13.12 -11.82 2.86
C LYS A 44 -11.89 -11.33 3.66
N MET A 45 -10.73 -11.34 3.02
CA MET A 45 -9.47 -10.94 3.63
C MET A 45 -9.17 -9.48 3.33
N ARG A 46 -8.47 -8.85 4.27
CA ARG A 46 -7.93 -7.51 4.09
C ARG A 46 -6.54 -7.55 3.44
N PRO A 47 -6.13 -6.52 2.68
CA PRO A 47 -4.81 -6.43 2.07
C PRO A 47 -3.67 -6.66 3.07
N CYS A 48 -3.79 -6.19 4.31
CA CYS A 48 -2.81 -6.42 5.37
C CYS A 48 -2.49 -7.90 5.61
N ASN A 49 -3.43 -8.82 5.33
CA ASN A 49 -3.20 -10.25 5.50
C ASN A 49 -2.16 -10.79 4.50
N LEU A 50 -1.93 -10.12 3.37
CA LEU A 50 -0.87 -10.49 2.42
C LEU A 50 0.53 -10.21 2.97
N LEU A 51 0.66 -9.44 4.05
CA LEU A 51 1.94 -9.27 4.75
C LEU A 51 2.35 -10.55 5.49
N GLN A 52 1.39 -11.45 5.75
CA GLN A 52 1.66 -12.75 6.35
C GLN A 52 2.07 -13.74 5.27
N SER A 53 3.28 -14.30 5.38
CA SER A 53 3.89 -15.21 4.40
C SER A 53 3.00 -16.42 4.06
N GLU A 54 2.23 -16.90 5.03
CA GLU A 54 1.26 -17.99 4.89
C GLU A 54 0.15 -17.70 3.87
N ASN A 55 -0.29 -16.45 3.76
CA ASN A 55 -1.36 -16.05 2.84
C ASN A 55 -0.85 -15.75 1.44
N VAL A 56 0.45 -15.49 1.29
CA VAL A 56 1.10 -15.18 0.00
C VAL A 56 0.98 -16.37 -0.95
N ALA A 57 1.17 -17.60 -0.45
CA ALA A 57 1.06 -18.82 -1.23
C ALA A 57 -0.35 -19.01 -1.80
N GLU A 58 -1.38 -18.83 -0.97
CA GLU A 58 -2.77 -18.98 -1.36
C GLU A 58 -3.23 -17.83 -2.28
N ALA A 59 -2.78 -16.60 -2.00
CA ALA A 59 -3.04 -15.45 -2.85
C ALA A 59 -2.42 -15.61 -4.24
N ALA A 60 -1.19 -16.13 -4.33
CA ALA A 60 -0.52 -16.40 -5.59
C ALA A 60 -1.29 -17.44 -6.42
N LYS A 61 -1.74 -18.54 -5.80
CA LYS A 61 -2.59 -19.55 -6.45
C LYS A 61 -3.92 -18.96 -6.94
N GLY A 62 -4.60 -18.19 -6.07
CA GLY A 62 -5.91 -17.61 -6.36
C GLY A 62 -5.90 -16.52 -7.43
N SER A 63 -4.83 -15.73 -7.47
CA SER A 63 -4.62 -14.66 -8.46
C SER A 63 -3.95 -15.13 -9.75
N LYS A 64 -3.48 -16.39 -9.79
CA LYS A 64 -2.64 -16.95 -10.87
C LYS A 64 -1.33 -16.18 -11.08
N ILE A 65 -0.82 -15.53 -10.04
CA ILE A 65 0.47 -14.84 -10.06
C ILE A 65 1.53 -15.83 -9.56
N ALA A 66 2.74 -15.76 -10.11
CA ALA A 66 3.85 -16.56 -9.59
C ALA A 66 4.17 -16.16 -8.14
N LEU A 67 4.28 -17.14 -7.24
CA LEU A 67 4.59 -16.92 -5.83
C LEU A 67 5.84 -16.06 -5.67
N ASN A 68 6.92 -16.41 -6.37
CA ASN A 68 8.18 -15.67 -6.35
C ASN A 68 8.01 -14.19 -6.71
N ARG A 69 7.12 -13.84 -7.66
CA ARG A 69 6.82 -12.41 -7.97
C ARG A 69 6.17 -11.72 -6.78
N LEU A 70 5.18 -12.35 -6.15
CA LEU A 70 4.48 -11.80 -4.98
C LEU A 70 5.46 -11.62 -3.80
N GLU A 71 6.33 -12.60 -3.58
CA GLU A 71 7.39 -12.52 -2.59
C GLU A 71 8.36 -11.38 -2.88
N THR A 72 8.77 -11.14 -4.13
CA THR A 72 9.65 -10.00 -4.41
C THR A 72 8.95 -8.65 -4.19
N PHE A 73 7.64 -8.53 -4.44
CA PHE A 73 6.88 -7.33 -4.09
C PHE A 73 6.88 -7.10 -2.57
N LEU A 74 6.64 -8.15 -1.78
CA LEU A 74 6.57 -8.07 -0.32
C LEU A 74 7.95 -7.95 0.35
N ALA A 75 8.99 -8.58 -0.21
CA ALA A 75 10.37 -8.49 0.26
C ALA A 75 10.92 -7.06 0.17
N ARG A 76 10.35 -6.23 -0.72
CA ARG A 76 10.64 -4.79 -0.80
C ARG A 76 9.96 -3.97 0.31
N GLY A 77 9.30 -4.59 1.29
CA GLY A 77 8.75 -3.97 2.50
C GLY A 77 9.75 -3.06 3.22
N VAL A 78 11.01 -3.49 3.29
CA VAL A 78 12.10 -2.71 3.89
C VAL A 78 12.40 -1.44 3.07
N GLN A 79 12.45 -1.54 1.73
CA GLN A 79 12.64 -0.39 0.85
C GLN A 79 11.46 0.59 0.89
N LEU A 80 10.24 0.07 1.02
CA LEU A 80 9.05 0.90 1.26
C LEU A 80 9.23 1.71 2.55
N GLY A 81 9.68 1.06 3.65
CA GLY A 81 9.95 1.74 4.92
C GLY A 81 10.89 2.93 4.75
N PHE A 82 12.05 2.71 4.12
CA PHE A 82 13.01 3.79 3.82
C PHE A 82 12.43 4.88 2.91
N SER A 83 11.63 4.51 1.90
CA SER A 83 11.00 5.47 0.99
C SER A 83 9.97 6.33 1.71
N VAL A 84 9.17 5.74 2.59
CA VAL A 84 8.20 6.45 3.43
C VAL A 84 8.92 7.41 4.38
N GLU A 85 10.01 6.99 5.01
CA GLU A 85 10.82 7.86 5.87
C GLU A 85 11.43 9.04 5.07
N GLU A 86 11.88 8.79 3.83
CA GLU A 86 12.38 9.86 2.95
C GLU A 86 11.27 10.84 2.57
N TRP A 87 10.08 10.34 2.21
CA TRP A 87 8.91 11.17 1.93
C TRP A 87 8.50 12.01 3.12
N GLN A 88 8.50 11.43 4.33
CA GLN A 88 8.22 12.17 5.56
C GLN A 88 9.26 13.26 5.80
N ARG A 89 10.55 12.98 5.58
CA ARG A 89 11.62 14.00 5.66
C ARG A 89 11.42 15.14 4.68
N LYS A 90 10.80 14.87 3.53
CA LYS A 90 10.43 15.87 2.51
C LYS A 90 9.06 16.51 2.76
N GLY A 91 8.38 16.16 3.85
CA GLY A 91 7.06 16.69 4.20
C GLY A 91 5.89 16.04 3.47
N THR A 92 6.09 14.90 2.80
CA THR A 92 5.03 14.12 2.14
C THR A 92 4.61 12.94 3.03
N TRP A 93 3.31 12.82 3.25
CA TRP A 93 2.71 11.79 4.10
C TRP A 93 1.79 10.91 3.28
N VAL A 94 1.85 9.60 3.52
CA VAL A 94 1.02 8.62 2.81
C VAL A 94 -0.11 8.18 3.73
N MET A 95 -1.35 8.36 3.28
CA MET A 95 -2.54 8.07 4.07
C MET A 95 -3.56 7.28 3.25
N SER A 96 -4.30 6.40 3.92
CA SER A 96 -5.44 5.70 3.33
C SER A 96 -6.76 6.30 3.80
N ARG A 97 -7.84 6.11 3.04
CA ARG A 97 -9.19 6.55 3.40
C ARG A 97 -9.67 5.95 4.74
N SER A 98 -9.13 4.80 5.12
CA SER A 98 -9.43 4.11 6.37
C SER A 98 -8.84 4.79 7.61
N ASP A 99 -7.86 5.69 7.44
CA ASP A 99 -7.29 6.46 8.55
C ASP A 99 -8.23 7.61 8.96
N GLY A 100 -8.42 7.77 10.27
CA GLY A 100 -9.28 8.80 10.85
C GLY A 100 -8.83 10.23 10.50
N ASP A 101 -7.52 10.42 10.38
CA ASP A 101 -6.85 11.68 10.01
C ASP A 101 -6.92 12.04 8.52
N TYR A 102 -7.58 11.23 7.69
CA TYR A 102 -7.72 11.53 6.26
C TYR A 102 -8.53 12.82 6.05
N PRO A 103 -7.95 13.91 5.49
CA PRO A 103 -8.60 15.21 5.45
C PRO A 103 -9.92 15.16 4.69
N ALA A 104 -10.99 15.69 5.29
CA ALA A 104 -12.34 15.65 4.72
C ALA A 104 -12.43 16.27 3.32
N ARG A 105 -11.52 17.20 2.99
CA ARG A 105 -11.41 17.85 1.67
C ARG A 105 -11.14 16.85 0.55
N TYR A 106 -10.33 15.82 0.81
CA TYR A 106 -10.03 14.76 -0.17
C TYR A 106 -11.12 13.68 -0.21
N LYS A 107 -11.79 13.39 0.91
CA LYS A 107 -12.95 12.48 0.97
C LYS A 107 -14.08 12.90 0.01
N LYS A 108 -14.24 14.21 -0.24
CA LYS A 108 -15.28 14.74 -1.13
C LYS A 108 -14.97 14.59 -2.62
N HIS A 109 -13.68 14.49 -2.99
CA HIS A 109 -13.23 14.39 -4.40
C HIS A 109 -13.04 12.94 -4.88
N LEU A 110 -12.74 11.99 -3.99
CA LEU A 110 -12.61 10.58 -4.34
C LEU A 110 -13.89 9.82 -3.99
N LYS A 111 -14.94 9.93 -4.82
CA LYS A 111 -16.22 9.25 -4.59
C LYS A 111 -16.21 7.74 -4.92
N ASP A 112 -15.21 7.24 -5.66
CA ASP A 112 -15.30 5.88 -6.23
C ASP A 112 -14.01 5.02 -6.17
N ASN A 113 -12.85 5.60 -5.86
CA ASN A 113 -11.59 4.86 -5.96
C ASN A 113 -11.08 4.28 -4.64
N VAL A 114 -10.77 2.98 -4.60
CA VAL A 114 -9.96 2.33 -3.56
C VAL A 114 -8.49 2.71 -3.82
N GLY A 115 -8.06 3.88 -3.35
CA GLY A 115 -6.71 4.39 -3.62
C GLY A 115 -6.06 5.02 -2.39
N VAL A 116 -4.81 4.66 -2.14
CA VAL A 116 -3.92 5.37 -1.21
C VAL A 116 -3.61 6.74 -1.79
N THR A 117 -3.63 7.79 -0.97
CA THR A 117 -3.35 9.17 -1.42
C THR A 117 -2.14 9.70 -0.68
N CYS A 118 -1.25 10.40 -1.41
CA CYS A 118 -0.18 11.17 -0.80
C CYS A 118 -0.69 12.58 -0.50
N VAL A 119 -0.49 13.03 0.74
CA VAL A 119 -0.84 14.38 1.20
C VAL A 119 0.45 15.12 1.53
N ASN A 120 0.54 16.40 1.16
CA ASN A 120 1.66 17.24 1.57
C ASN A 120 1.33 17.84 2.95
N GLY A 121 2.18 17.56 3.95
CA GLY A 121 2.05 18.04 5.32
C GLY A 121 1.67 16.96 6.34
N PRO A 122 2.13 17.08 7.60
CA PRO A 122 1.86 16.11 8.67
C PRO A 122 0.36 16.04 9.02
N PRO A 123 -0.15 14.84 9.39
CA PRO A 123 -1.54 14.66 9.83
C PRO A 123 -1.81 15.40 11.15
N ASP A 124 -0.81 15.40 12.04
CA ASP A 124 -0.87 16.14 13.28
C ASP A 124 -0.69 17.62 12.94
N GLY A 125 -1.74 18.41 13.11
CA GLY A 125 -1.78 19.86 12.84
C GLY A 125 -0.85 20.71 13.71
N HIS A 126 0.32 20.20 14.11
CA HIS A 126 1.41 20.98 14.65
C HIS A 126 2.00 21.86 13.55
N SER A 127 1.29 22.95 13.32
CA SER A 127 1.83 24.21 12.85
C SER A 127 2.85 24.64 13.91
N GLY A 128 4.08 24.18 13.78
CA GLY A 128 5.19 24.70 14.58
C GLY A 128 5.39 26.16 14.20
N CYS A 129 4.97 27.07 15.09
CA CYS A 129 5.48 28.43 15.15
C CYS A 129 6.95 28.42 15.59
#